data_AF-A0A7X8ATQ3-F1
#
_entry.id   AF-A0A7X8ATQ3-F1
#
_cell.length_a   1.000
_cell.length_b   1.000
_cell.length_c   1.000
_cell.angle_alpha   90.00
_cell.angle_beta   90.00
_cell.angle_gamma   90.00
#
_symmetry.space_group_name_H-M   'P 1'
#
loop_
_entity.id
_entity.type
_entity.pdbx_description
1 polymer ?
#
loop_
_entity_poly.entity_id
_entity_poly.type
_entity_poly.pdbx_seq_one_letter_code
_entity_poly.pdbx_strand_id
1 'polypeptide(L)'
;GTGTEIFLKKIKAAAIERGFDVESFYCALNPLKLEHLIIKDLNISFTTSNEYHFANVKFEECIDFDQYIDKFHINELVLEENKQNFDFLLGLAIKNIGKAKSIHDDIEAYYIPNMDFEAIELCIESTMAKIL
;
A
#
# COMPACT_ATOMS: atom_id res chain seq x y z
N GLY A 1 -3.21 -14.20 -4.06
CA GLY A 1 -3.77 -15.52 -3.71
C GLY A 1 -4.85 -15.91 -4.67
N THR A 2 -5.97 -15.19 -4.65
CA THR A 2 -7.14 -15.45 -5.51
C THR A 2 -7.08 -14.79 -6.90
N GLY A 3 -6.04 -14.02 -7.20
CA GLY A 3 -5.84 -13.40 -8.52
C GLY A 3 -6.53 -12.06 -8.71
N THR A 4 -6.99 -11.41 -7.64
CA THR A 4 -7.55 -10.04 -7.68
C THR A 4 -6.56 -9.04 -8.30
N GLU A 5 -5.26 -9.15 -8.02
CA GLU A 5 -4.27 -8.27 -8.64
C GLU A 5 -4.15 -8.48 -10.16
N ILE A 6 -4.37 -9.70 -10.66
CA ILE A 6 -4.37 -10.00 -12.10
C ILE A 6 -5.62 -9.40 -12.75
N PHE A 7 -6.76 -9.53 -12.10
CA PHE A 7 -8.02 -8.93 -12.56
C PHE A 7 -7.90 -7.41 -12.69
N LEU A 8 -7.39 -6.73 -11.65
CA LEU A 8 -7.16 -5.29 -11.69
C LEU A 8 -6.14 -4.89 -12.76
N LYS A 9 -5.06 -5.64 -12.95
CA LYS A 9 -4.08 -5.36 -14.02
C LYS A 9 -4.73 -5.41 -15.40
N LYS A 10 -5.65 -6.36 -15.65
CA LYS A 10 -6.40 -6.43 -16.91
C LYS A 10 -7.32 -5.23 -17.09
N ILE A 11 -8.03 -4.81 -16.05
CA ILE A 11 -8.89 -3.60 -16.09
C ILE A 11 -8.04 -2.35 -16.38
N LYS A 12 -6.93 -2.18 -15.66
CA LYS A 12 -5.99 -1.07 -15.87
C LYS A 12 -5.50 -1.01 -17.31
N ALA A 13 -5.03 -2.14 -17.85
CA ALA A 13 -4.57 -2.21 -19.24
C ALA A 13 -5.68 -1.82 -20.22
N ALA A 14 -6.87 -2.39 -20.04
CA ALA A 14 -8.04 -2.10 -20.89
C ALA A 14 -8.46 -0.63 -20.83
N ALA A 15 -8.39 0.02 -19.67
CA ALA A 15 -8.71 1.43 -19.50
C ALA A 15 -7.68 2.35 -20.20
N ILE A 16 -6.38 2.06 -20.00
CA ILE A 16 -5.29 2.81 -20.65
C ILE A 16 -5.36 2.66 -22.17
N GLU A 17 -5.60 1.45 -22.69
CA GLU A 17 -5.76 1.20 -24.13
C GLU A 17 -6.92 1.98 -24.75
N ARG A 18 -7.94 2.31 -23.96
CA ARG A 18 -9.09 3.12 -24.37
C ARG A 18 -8.88 4.63 -24.18
N GLY A 19 -7.69 5.03 -23.71
CA GLY A 19 -7.32 6.44 -23.53
C GLY A 19 -7.80 7.08 -22.23
N PHE A 20 -8.20 6.29 -21.23
CA PHE A 20 -8.58 6.82 -19.91
C PHE A 20 -7.37 7.04 -19.01
N ASP A 21 -7.46 8.05 -18.15
CA ASP A 21 -6.54 8.21 -17.03
C ASP A 21 -6.89 7.24 -15.90
N VAL A 22 -5.87 6.64 -15.28
CA VAL A 22 -6.04 5.57 -14.28
C VAL A 22 -5.09 5.78 -13.10
N GLU A 23 -5.66 6.12 -11.95
CA GLU A 23 -4.92 6.16 -10.69
C GLU A 23 -4.81 4.74 -10.12
N SER A 24 -3.58 4.33 -9.80
CA SER A 24 -3.27 2.99 -9.31
C SER A 24 -2.75 3.05 -7.88
N PHE A 25 -3.37 2.30 -6.98
CA PHE A 25 -2.97 2.23 -5.57
C PHE A 25 -2.46 0.81 -5.26
N TYR A 26 -1.32 0.76 -4.58
CA TYR A 26 -0.57 -0.46 -4.32
C TYR A 26 -0.57 -0.80 -2.84
N CYS A 27 -0.44 -2.09 -2.54
CA CYS A 27 -0.42 -2.60 -1.18
C CYS A 27 0.78 -2.04 -0.40
N ALA A 28 0.53 -1.52 0.80
CA ALA A 28 1.58 -1.03 1.69
C ALA A 28 2.56 -2.15 2.12
N LEU A 29 2.07 -3.39 2.25
CA LEU A 29 2.89 -4.56 2.61
C LEU A 29 3.59 -5.21 1.42
N ASN A 30 3.07 -5.01 0.20
CA ASN A 30 3.67 -5.51 -1.03
C ASN A 30 3.57 -4.45 -2.14
N PRO A 31 4.58 -3.58 -2.30
CA PRO A 31 4.52 -2.46 -3.25
C PRO A 31 4.34 -2.85 -4.73
N LEU A 32 4.57 -4.12 -5.08
CA LEU A 32 4.37 -4.63 -6.45
C LEU A 32 2.93 -5.12 -6.71
N LYS A 33 2.12 -5.23 -5.66
CA LYS A 33 0.74 -5.70 -5.74
C LYS A 33 -0.21 -4.52 -5.91
N LEU A 34 -0.87 -4.47 -7.06
CA LEU A 34 -1.97 -3.54 -7.34
C LEU A 34 -3.20 -3.94 -6.53
N GLU A 35 -3.80 -2.99 -5.82
CA GLU A 35 -4.98 -3.23 -4.95
C GLU A 35 -6.18 -2.40 -5.32
N HIS A 36 -6.01 -1.13 -5.69
CA HIS A 36 -7.15 -0.28 -6.06
C HIS A 36 -6.89 0.49 -7.35
N LEU A 37 -7.98 0.82 -8.04
CA LEU A 37 -7.98 1.63 -9.26
C LEU A 37 -9.05 2.69 -9.17
N ILE A 38 -8.75 3.90 -9.64
CA ILE A 38 -9.75 4.95 -9.88
C ILE A 38 -9.66 5.38 -11.34
N ILE A 39 -10.80 5.38 -12.03
CA ILE A 39 -10.95 5.84 -13.40
C ILE A 39 -11.95 7.00 -13.38
N LYS A 40 -11.43 8.22 -13.22
CA LYS A 40 -12.23 9.42 -12.99
C LYS A 40 -13.21 9.71 -14.12
N ASP A 41 -12.77 9.53 -15.37
CA ASP A 41 -13.58 9.78 -16.57
C ASP A 41 -14.85 8.92 -16.65
N LEU A 42 -14.81 7.73 -16.04
CA LEU A 42 -15.94 6.81 -15.96
C LEU A 42 -16.72 6.95 -14.65
N ASN A 43 -16.23 7.74 -13.71
CA ASN A 43 -16.74 7.82 -12.34
C ASN A 43 -16.80 6.44 -11.66
N ILE A 44 -15.77 5.61 -11.86
CA ILE A 44 -15.68 4.25 -11.32
C ILE A 44 -14.41 4.09 -10.50
N SER A 45 -14.53 3.38 -9.37
CA SER A 45 -13.41 2.91 -8.56
C SER A 45 -13.50 1.41 -8.29
N PHE A 46 -12.37 0.72 -8.35
CA PHE A 46 -12.24 -0.67 -7.93
C PHE A 46 -11.43 -0.72 -6.63
N THR A 47 -12.00 -1.33 -5.60
CA THR A 47 -11.38 -1.48 -4.29
C THR A 47 -11.37 -2.95 -3.89
N THR A 48 -10.24 -3.44 -3.40
CA THR A 48 -10.13 -4.79 -2.83
C THR A 48 -10.35 -4.73 -1.33
N SER A 49 -11.09 -5.69 -0.80
CA SER A 49 -11.28 -5.84 0.64
C SER A 49 -10.82 -7.22 1.10
N ASN A 50 -10.14 -7.29 2.24
CA ASN A 50 -9.85 -8.52 2.97
C ASN A 50 -9.75 -8.22 4.48
N GLU A 51 -9.46 -9.25 5.28
CA GLU A 51 -9.36 -9.16 6.74
C GLU A 51 -8.38 -8.09 7.25
N TYR A 52 -7.30 -7.83 6.50
CA TYR A 52 -6.24 -6.86 6.85
C TYR A 52 -6.37 -5.52 6.11
N HIS A 53 -7.14 -5.50 5.03
CA HIS A 53 -7.38 -4.33 4.20
C HIS A 53 -8.89 -4.20 4.01
N PHE A 54 -9.58 -3.64 5.01
CA PHE A 54 -11.00 -3.34 4.92
C PHE A 54 -11.22 -1.92 4.39
N ALA A 55 -12.02 -1.80 3.34
CA ALA A 55 -12.47 -0.50 2.86
C ALA A 55 -13.90 -0.26 3.37
N ASN A 56 -14.05 0.71 4.29
CA ASN A 56 -15.37 1.13 4.76
C ASN A 56 -16.04 2.07 3.74
N VAL A 57 -16.31 1.55 2.56
CA VAL A 57 -16.89 2.29 1.44
C VAL A 57 -18.20 1.65 1.00
N LYS A 58 -19.16 2.48 0.61
CA LYS A 58 -20.37 1.99 -0.03
C LYS A 58 -20.02 1.53 -1.44
N PHE A 59 -20.18 0.24 -1.71
CA PHE A 59 -20.04 -0.32 -3.05
C PHE A 59 -21.41 -0.58 -3.67
N GLU A 60 -21.50 -0.48 -4.99
CA GLU A 60 -22.68 -0.88 -5.76
C GLU A 60 -22.68 -2.39 -6.01
N GLU A 61 -21.51 -2.93 -6.34
CA GLU A 61 -21.30 -4.34 -6.68
C GLU A 61 -20.11 -4.92 -5.90
N CYS A 62 -20.21 -6.20 -5.54
CA CYS A 62 -19.14 -6.95 -4.89
C CYS A 62 -18.87 -8.24 -5.66
N ILE A 63 -17.61 -8.43 -6.04
CA ILE A 63 -17.15 -9.67 -6.66
C ILE A 63 -16.34 -10.43 -5.61
N ASP A 64 -16.97 -11.44 -5.01
CA ASP A 64 -16.28 -12.33 -4.07
C ASP A 64 -15.40 -13.31 -4.85
N PHE A 65 -14.08 -13.22 -4.68
CA PHE A 65 -13.14 -14.14 -5.32
C PHE A 65 -12.95 -15.42 -4.50
N ASP A 66 -13.28 -15.40 -3.20
CA ASP A 66 -13.06 -16.54 -2.31
C ASP A 66 -14.02 -17.68 -2.60
N GLN A 67 -15.17 -17.39 -3.23
CA GLN A 67 -16.11 -18.40 -3.73
C GLN A 67 -15.49 -19.36 -4.76
N TYR A 68 -14.40 -18.96 -5.43
CA TYR A 68 -13.71 -19.76 -6.44
C TYR A 68 -12.49 -20.52 -5.89
N ILE A 69 -12.24 -20.45 -4.57
CA ILE A 69 -11.15 -21.20 -3.95
C ILE A 69 -11.56 -22.66 -3.77
N ASP A 70 -10.69 -23.58 -4.21
CA ASP A 70 -10.84 -24.99 -3.89
C ASP A 70 -10.47 -25.25 -2.42
N LYS A 71 -11.49 -25.39 -1.57
CA LYS A 71 -11.34 -25.62 -0.14
C LYS A 71 -10.72 -26.97 0.20
N PHE A 72 -10.73 -27.95 -0.72
CA PHE A 72 -10.13 -29.27 -0.46
C PHE A 72 -8.63 -29.17 -0.16
N HIS A 73 -7.96 -28.15 -0.70
CA HIS A 73 -6.53 -27.93 -0.51
C HIS A 73 -6.20 -27.01 0.67
N ILE A 74 -7.19 -26.52 1.41
CA ILE A 74 -6.96 -25.65 2.56
C ILE A 74 -6.76 -26.50 3.83
N ASN A 75 -5.61 -26.30 4.48
CA ASN A 75 -5.39 -26.78 5.84
C ASN A 75 -5.77 -25.67 6.83
N GLU A 76 -6.92 -25.81 7.48
CA GLU A 76 -7.47 -24.80 8.39
C GLU A 76 -6.56 -24.54 9.61
N LEU A 77 -5.90 -25.57 10.14
CA LEU A 77 -5.01 -25.42 11.29
C LEU A 77 -3.79 -24.56 10.94
N VAL A 78 -3.15 -24.84 9.80
CA VAL A 78 -2.01 -24.07 9.31
C VAL A 78 -2.44 -22.64 8.94
N LEU A 79 -3.64 -22.47 8.37
CA LEU A 79 -4.17 -21.15 8.05
C LEU A 79 -4.33 -20.31 9.31
N GLU A 80 -4.95 -20.86 10.36
CA GLU A 80 -5.16 -20.17 11.63
C GLU A 80 -3.84 -19.81 12.32
N GLU A 81 -2.88 -20.74 12.36
CA GLU A 81 -1.54 -20.48 12.89
C GLU A 81 -0.85 -19.34 12.13
N ASN A 82 -0.94 -19.33 10.80
CA ASN A 82 -0.35 -18.28 9.98
C ASN A 82 -1.00 -16.91 10.22
N LYS A 83 -2.32 -16.86 10.44
CA LYS A 83 -3.02 -15.60 10.77
C LYS A 83 -2.53 -15.03 12.09
N GLN A 84 -2.46 -15.85 13.13
CA GLN A 84 -1.99 -15.43 14.45
C GLN A 84 -0.54 -14.94 14.41
N ASN A 85 0.33 -15.66 13.69
CA ASN A 85 1.71 -15.25 13.49
C ASN A 85 1.82 -13.93 12.73
N PHE A 86 1.01 -13.75 11.69
CA PHE A 86 0.96 -12.50 10.92
C PHE A 86 0.55 -11.32 11.82
N ASP A 87 -0.53 -11.45 12.58
CA ASP A 87 -1.02 -10.39 13.48
C ASP A 87 0.00 -10.02 14.55
N PHE A 88 0.65 -11.02 15.14
CA PHE A 88 1.70 -10.82 16.12
C PHE A 88 2.88 -10.03 15.54
N LEU A 89 3.38 -10.44 14.36
CA LEU A 89 4.50 -9.79 13.70
C LEU A 89 4.15 -8.38 13.23
N LEU A 90 2.95 -8.19 12.67
CA LEU A 90 2.47 -6.87 12.24
C LEU A 90 2.35 -5.92 13.43
N GLY A 91 1.77 -6.37 14.54
CA GLY A 91 1.68 -5.59 15.77
C GLY A 91 3.06 -5.23 16.33
N LEU A 92 4.02 -6.16 16.31
CA LEU A 92 5.39 -5.91 16.71
C LEU A 92 6.08 -4.87 15.81
N ALA A 93 5.89 -4.97 14.49
CA ALA A 93 6.42 -4.02 13.52
C ALA A 93 5.88 -2.60 13.76
N ILE A 94 4.56 -2.45 13.86
CA ILE A 94 3.91 -1.16 14.13
C ILE A 94 4.43 -0.55 15.44
N LYS A 95 4.52 -1.35 16.51
CA LYS A 95 5.07 -0.91 17.80
C LYS A 95 6.49 -0.39 17.69
N ASN A 96 7.36 -1.09 16.96
CA ASN A 96 8.75 -0.70 16.81
C ASN A 96 8.92 0.53 15.91
N ILE A 97 8.15 0.65 14.83
CA ILE A 97 8.12 1.86 13.99
C ILE A 97 7.65 3.06 14.83
N GLY A 98 6.62 2.90 15.66
CA GLY A 98 6.16 3.95 16.57
C GLY A 98 7.22 4.40 17.57
N LYS A 99 7.99 3.46 18.14
CA LYS A 99 9.14 3.80 19.00
C LYS A 99 10.24 4.52 18.26
N ALA A 100 10.60 4.05 17.07
CA ALA A 100 11.61 4.69 16.23
C ALA A 100 11.21 6.13 15.89
N LYS A 101 9.93 6.36 15.53
CA LYS A 101 9.40 7.70 15.32
C LYS A 101 9.48 8.57 16.57
N SER A 102 9.10 8.06 17.75
CA SER A 102 9.19 8.84 18.99
C SER A 102 10.62 9.30 19.28
N ILE A 103 11.62 8.42 19.11
CA ILE A 103 13.03 8.76 19.30
C ILE A 103 13.49 9.76 18.22
N HIS A 104 13.04 9.59 16.98
CA HIS A 104 13.33 10.51 15.90
C HIS A 104 12.79 11.91 16.19
N ASP A 105 11.54 12.00 16.64
CA ASP A 105 10.90 13.27 17.00
C ASP A 105 11.64 13.96 18.16
N ASP A 106 12.11 13.19 19.16
CA ASP A 106 12.92 13.71 20.27
C ASP A 106 14.25 14.29 19.78
N ILE A 107 14.92 13.59 18.85
CA ILE A 107 16.17 14.05 18.22
C ILE A 107 15.91 15.32 17.43
N GLU A 108 14.90 15.32 16.56
CA GLU A 108 14.52 16.46 15.72
C GLU A 108 14.24 17.73 16.55
N ALA A 109 13.67 17.59 17.75
CA ALA A 109 13.45 18.71 18.66
C ALA A 109 14.74 19.48 19.01
N TYR A 110 15.90 18.80 19.03
CA TYR A 110 17.20 19.44 19.23
C TYR A 110 17.84 19.91 17.92
N TYR A 111 17.74 19.12 16.85
CA TYR A 111 18.46 19.41 15.60
C TYR A 111 17.78 20.51 14.79
N ILE A 112 16.44 20.48 14.65
CA ILE A 112 15.71 21.43 13.80
C ILE A 112 15.99 22.89 14.19
N PRO A 113 15.92 23.30 15.48
CA PRO A 113 16.18 24.70 15.85
C PRO A 113 17.64 25.15 15.66
N ASN A 114 18.58 24.19 15.53
CA ASN A 114 20.01 24.45 15.47
C ASN A 114 20.61 24.14 14.09
N MET A 115 19.76 23.90 13.08
CA MET A 115 20.16 23.54 11.73
C MET A 115 19.92 24.70 10.77
N ASP A 116 20.94 25.03 9.97
CA ASP A 116 20.84 26.01 8.90
C ASP A 116 20.35 25.32 7.62
N PHE A 117 19.03 25.23 7.47
CA PHE A 117 18.40 24.56 6.34
C PHE A 117 18.66 25.29 5.01
N GLU A 118 18.81 26.62 5.01
CA GLU A 118 19.12 27.38 3.80
C GLU A 118 20.52 27.03 3.28
N ALA A 119 21.52 26.95 4.16
CA ALA A 119 22.87 26.55 3.78
C ALA A 119 22.93 25.10 3.24
N ILE A 120 22.14 24.20 3.83
CA ILE A 120 22.02 22.81 3.35
C ILE A 120 21.43 22.77 1.95
N GLU A 121 20.33 23.49 1.70
CA GLU A 121 19.68 23.53 0.39
C GLU A 121 20.64 24.04 -0.70
N LEU A 122 21.35 25.14 -0.43
CA LEU A 122 22.37 25.67 -1.34
C LEU A 122 23.48 24.64 -1.66
N CYS A 123 23.89 23.85 -0.67
CA CYS A 123 24.87 22.79 -0.85
C CYS A 123 24.34 21.65 -1.74
N ILE A 124 23.07 21.27 -1.54
CA ILE A 124 22.38 20.27 -2.36
C ILE A 124 22.30 20.75 -3.81
N GLU A 125 21.83 21.97 -4.06
CA GLU A 125 21.72 22.54 -5.41
C GLU A 125 23.08 22.60 -6.11
N SER A 126 24.12 23.09 -5.43
CA SER A 126 25.49 23.15 -5.95
C SER A 126 26.05 21.77 -6.30
N THR A 127 25.71 20.75 -5.52
CA THR A 127 26.12 19.37 -5.77
C THR A 127 25.35 18.77 -6.95
N MET A 128 24.03 18.96 -6.99
CA MET A 128 23.16 18.51 -8.07
C MET A 128 23.59 19.09 -9.43
N ALA A 129 23.94 20.38 -9.48
CA ALA A 129 24.42 21.06 -10.69
C ALA A 129 25.78 20.54 -11.21
N LYS A 130 26.50 19.73 -10.43
CA LYS A 130 27.74 19.06 -10.89
C LYS A 130 27.47 17.67 -11.46
N ILE A 131 26.31 17.10 -11.17
CA ILE A 131 25.92 15.75 -11.57
C ILE A 131 25.01 15.80 -12.82
N LEU A 132 24.21 16.86 -12.96
CA LEU A 132 23.42 17.19 -14.15
C LEU A 132 24.25 18.01 -15.15
#